data_AF-A0A9D5YXQ8-F1
#
_entry.id   AF-A0A9D5YXQ8-F1
#
_cell.length_a   1.000
_cell.length_b   1.000
_cell.length_c   1.000
_cell.angle_alpha   90.00
_cell.angle_beta   90.00
_cell.angle_gamma   90.00
#
_symmetry.space_group_name_H-M   'P 1'
#
loop_
_entity.id
_entity.type
_entity.pdbx_description
1 polymer ?
#
loop_
_entity_poly.entity_id
_entity_poly.type
_entity_poly.pdbx_seq_one_letter_code
_entity_poly.pdbx_strand_id
1 'polypeptide(L)'
;MLPVIWFFLLGLLLIGYAILDGFDLGIGALHLFSKGDRERRTLLNSIGPVWDGNEVWLVTGGGALFAAFPHAYATAFSGFYLAFMLLLFCLIFRAVALEFRSKEPWPWWRTTWDVAFALSSILASLLFGIAVGNMILGIPIGPDMEFAGSFLSLLSPYPIAVGLFNLSIFTLHGAIYLYLKTDGELAEKARRWIWKSYFAFLAFYAIVTAWTLYAVPTMIANFTHFPWAWVVVILNVLAIANIPRALYHGMALRAFVSSAATIAALVFLFGIGVYPNLIVSSLDPAFNLTLYNSASSDRTLGIMLVIALIGMPFVLAYTISVYWVFRGKVKLDPFSY
;
A
#
# COMPACT_ATOMS: atom_id res chain seq x y z
N MET A 1 1.33 -26.12 -9.74
CA MET A 1 1.96 -24.95 -10.38
C MET A 1 1.05 -23.73 -10.38
N LEU A 2 -0.23 -23.86 -10.74
CA LEU A 2 -1.19 -22.75 -10.76
C LEU A 2 -1.29 -21.97 -9.42
N PRO A 3 -1.33 -22.62 -8.23
CA PRO A 3 -1.35 -21.87 -6.97
C PRO A 3 -0.11 -20.98 -6.76
N VAL A 4 1.06 -21.42 -7.21
CA VAL A 4 2.30 -20.63 -7.12
C VAL A 4 2.21 -19.40 -8.05
N ILE A 5 1.69 -19.57 -9.27
CA ILE A 5 1.45 -18.44 -10.19
C ILE A 5 0.51 -17.43 -9.55
N TRP A 6 -0.59 -17.89 -8.97
CA TRP A 6 -1.57 -17.03 -8.31
C TRP A 6 -1.02 -16.33 -7.08
N PHE A 7 -0.15 -16.97 -6.31
CA PHE A 7 0.56 -16.34 -5.20
C PHE A 7 1.37 -15.12 -5.67
N PHE A 8 2.13 -15.27 -6.77
CA PHE A 8 2.90 -14.15 -7.34
C PHE A 8 2.01 -13.09 -7.99
N LEU A 9 0.90 -13.48 -8.64
CA LEU A 9 -0.07 -12.52 -9.19
C LEU A 9 -0.74 -11.69 -8.09
N LEU A 10 -1.08 -12.29 -6.94
CA LEU A 10 -1.56 -11.54 -5.78
C LEU A 10 -0.51 -10.56 -5.27
N GLY A 11 0.75 -11.01 -5.15
CA GLY A 11 1.87 -10.13 -4.81
C GLY A 11 1.99 -8.95 -5.78
N LEU A 12 1.83 -9.19 -7.08
CA LEU A 12 1.85 -8.14 -8.10
C LEU A 12 0.68 -7.14 -7.95
N LEU A 13 -0.53 -7.62 -7.67
CA LEU A 13 -1.69 -6.76 -7.42
C LEU A 13 -1.50 -5.90 -6.17
N LEU A 14 -0.94 -6.48 -5.09
CA LEU A 14 -0.61 -5.76 -3.87
C LEU A 14 0.51 -4.72 -4.09
N ILE A 15 1.54 -5.06 -4.87
CA ILE A 15 2.59 -4.11 -5.29
C ILE A 15 1.97 -2.95 -6.09
N GLY A 16 1.12 -3.27 -7.06
CA GLY A 16 0.41 -2.27 -7.88
C GLY A 16 -0.39 -1.32 -7.01
N TYR A 17 -1.22 -1.85 -6.11
CA TYR A 17 -1.98 -1.04 -5.15
C TYR A 17 -1.09 -0.19 -4.25
N ALA A 18 -0.06 -0.79 -3.62
CA ALA A 18 0.81 -0.08 -2.69
C ALA A 18 1.63 1.04 -3.35
N ILE A 19 1.95 0.91 -4.64
CA ILE A 19 2.58 2.00 -5.41
C ILE A 19 1.54 3.05 -5.79
N LEU A 20 0.45 2.63 -6.44
CA LEU A 20 -0.51 3.54 -7.05
C LEU A 20 -1.32 4.31 -6.01
N ASP A 21 -1.94 3.61 -5.06
CA ASP A 21 -2.72 4.26 -4.02
C ASP A 21 -1.84 4.75 -2.86
N GLY A 22 -0.60 4.24 -2.74
CA GLY A 22 0.33 4.66 -1.68
C GLY A 22 0.70 6.13 -1.75
N PHE A 23 0.82 6.72 -2.95
CA PHE A 23 1.04 8.17 -3.07
C PHE A 23 -0.25 8.98 -2.85
N ASP A 24 -1.42 8.43 -3.16
CA ASP A 24 -2.72 9.07 -2.90
C ASP A 24 -2.95 9.20 -1.39
N LEU A 25 -2.77 8.10 -0.66
CA LEU A 25 -2.83 8.06 0.80
C LEU A 25 -1.75 8.95 1.44
N GLY A 26 -0.55 8.97 0.86
CA GLY A 26 0.54 9.84 1.29
C GLY A 26 0.23 11.34 1.16
N ILE A 27 -0.43 11.73 0.07
CA ILE A 27 -0.91 13.11 -0.11
C ILE A 27 -2.01 13.43 0.89
N GLY A 28 -2.93 12.49 1.15
CA GLY A 28 -3.92 12.62 2.21
C GLY A 28 -3.30 12.87 3.58
N ALA A 29 -2.26 12.11 3.94
CA ALA A 29 -1.54 12.33 5.20
C ALA A 29 -0.87 13.71 5.28
N LEU A 30 -0.44 14.28 4.15
CA LEU A 30 0.17 15.61 4.08
C LEU A 30 -0.85 16.75 3.97
N HIS A 31 -2.11 16.43 3.69
CA HIS A 31 -3.12 17.40 3.26
C HIS A 31 -3.32 18.55 4.24
N LEU A 32 -3.44 18.26 5.54
CA LEU A 32 -3.65 19.27 6.57
C LEU A 32 -2.42 20.15 6.85
N PHE A 33 -1.22 19.76 6.38
CA PHE A 33 -0.03 20.60 6.48
C PHE A 33 0.04 21.68 5.37
N SER A 34 -0.81 21.57 4.35
CA SER A 34 -0.98 22.63 3.35
C SER A 34 -1.72 23.84 3.92
N LYS A 35 -1.38 25.04 3.44
CA LYS A 35 -1.91 26.32 3.94
C LYS A 35 -2.81 26.96 2.89
N GLY A 36 -4.05 27.26 3.30
CA GLY A 36 -5.03 27.90 2.45
C GLY A 36 -5.71 26.94 1.46
N ASP A 37 -6.85 27.39 0.93
CA ASP A 37 -7.71 26.56 0.07
C ASP A 37 -7.06 26.22 -1.28
N ARG A 38 -6.31 27.17 -1.87
CA ARG A 38 -5.65 26.96 -3.15
C ARG A 38 -4.60 25.86 -3.11
N GLU A 39 -3.77 25.81 -2.07
CA GLU A 39 -2.80 24.72 -1.91
C GLU A 39 -3.51 23.39 -1.75
N ARG A 40 -4.53 23.33 -0.87
CA ARG A 40 -5.34 22.12 -0.64
C ARG A 40 -5.97 21.59 -1.93
N ARG A 41 -6.61 22.45 -2.72
CA ARG A 41 -7.16 22.07 -4.03
C ARG A 41 -6.08 21.57 -4.98
N THR A 42 -4.89 22.19 -4.97
CA THR A 42 -3.78 21.73 -5.81
C THR A 42 -3.31 20.31 -5.43
N LEU A 43 -3.29 19.99 -4.12
CA LEU A 43 -3.00 18.64 -3.64
C LEU A 43 -4.04 17.63 -4.15
N LEU A 44 -5.33 17.91 -3.97
CA LEU A 44 -6.40 17.00 -4.40
C LEU A 44 -6.40 16.79 -5.92
N ASN A 45 -6.25 17.86 -6.69
CA ASN A 45 -6.21 17.77 -8.15
C ASN A 45 -4.93 17.12 -8.70
N SER A 46 -3.89 16.94 -7.87
CA SER A 46 -2.72 16.16 -8.28
C SER A 46 -3.01 14.66 -8.40
N ILE A 47 -4.00 14.18 -7.66
CA ILE A 47 -4.43 12.77 -7.63
C ILE A 47 -5.81 12.57 -8.25
N GLY A 48 -6.60 13.64 -8.38
CA GLY A 48 -7.96 13.64 -8.94
C GLY A 48 -8.17 12.75 -10.18
N PRO A 49 -7.31 12.83 -11.22
CA PRO A 49 -7.49 12.02 -12.43
C PRO A 49 -7.18 10.53 -12.29
N VAL A 50 -6.57 10.07 -11.19
CA VAL A 50 -6.01 8.71 -11.07
C VAL A 50 -6.47 7.95 -9.84
N TRP A 51 -6.86 8.61 -8.74
CA TRP A 51 -7.11 7.95 -7.45
C TRP A 51 -8.18 6.85 -7.51
N ASP A 52 -9.29 7.08 -8.23
CA ASP A 52 -10.38 6.11 -8.37
C ASP A 52 -9.90 4.85 -9.10
N GLY A 53 -9.12 5.03 -10.17
CA GLY A 53 -8.48 3.92 -10.89
C GLY A 53 -7.44 3.17 -10.04
N ASN A 54 -6.79 3.84 -9.09
CA ASN A 54 -5.82 3.22 -8.19
C ASN A 54 -6.50 2.30 -7.16
N GLU A 55 -7.69 2.65 -6.67
CA GLU A 55 -8.47 1.80 -5.76
C GLU A 55 -8.88 0.46 -6.38
N VAL A 56 -9.10 0.42 -7.70
CA VAL A 56 -9.48 -0.81 -8.41
C VAL A 56 -8.43 -1.92 -8.23
N TRP A 57 -7.16 -1.58 -8.00
CA TRP A 57 -6.12 -2.56 -7.72
C TRP A 57 -6.34 -3.30 -6.40
N LEU A 58 -6.85 -2.62 -5.37
CA LEU A 58 -7.23 -3.25 -4.10
C LEU A 58 -8.43 -4.18 -4.28
N VAL A 59 -9.46 -3.70 -4.99
CA VAL A 59 -10.68 -4.48 -5.24
C VAL A 59 -10.35 -5.74 -6.04
N THR A 60 -9.51 -5.60 -7.07
CA THR A 60 -9.04 -6.72 -7.88
C THR A 60 -8.18 -7.68 -7.05
N GLY A 61 -7.31 -7.15 -6.17
CA GLY A 61 -6.53 -7.96 -5.22
C GLY A 61 -7.41 -8.78 -4.28
N GLY A 62 -8.44 -8.17 -3.69
CA GLY A 62 -9.41 -8.85 -2.83
C GLY A 62 -10.23 -9.91 -3.58
N GLY A 63 -10.71 -9.58 -4.78
CA GLY A 63 -11.45 -10.51 -5.65
C GLY A 63 -10.57 -11.68 -6.12
N ALA A 64 -9.31 -11.43 -6.46
CA ALA A 64 -8.34 -12.45 -6.81
C ALA A 64 -8.02 -13.35 -5.61
N LEU A 65 -7.90 -12.79 -4.39
CA LEU A 65 -7.69 -13.57 -3.17
C LEU A 65 -8.89 -14.48 -2.90
N PHE A 66 -10.11 -13.95 -3.03
CA PHE A 66 -11.35 -14.72 -2.91
C PHE A 66 -11.43 -15.87 -3.92
N ALA A 67 -11.13 -15.58 -5.19
CA ALA A 67 -11.26 -16.58 -6.25
C ALA A 67 -10.13 -17.62 -6.25
N ALA A 68 -8.88 -17.20 -6.00
CA ALA A 68 -7.72 -18.09 -6.01
C ALA A 68 -7.54 -18.85 -4.69
N PHE A 69 -7.75 -18.19 -3.55
CA PHE A 69 -7.51 -18.74 -2.22
C PHE A 69 -8.66 -18.45 -1.24
N PRO A 70 -9.84 -19.06 -1.44
CA PRO A 70 -11.07 -18.73 -0.70
C PRO A 70 -10.95 -18.95 0.81
N HIS A 71 -10.21 -19.96 1.27
CA HIS A 71 -9.98 -20.18 2.70
C HIS A 71 -9.14 -19.05 3.33
N ALA A 72 -8.07 -18.63 2.65
CA ALA A 72 -7.26 -17.50 3.10
C ALA A 72 -8.07 -16.19 3.09
N TYR A 73 -8.91 -15.99 2.07
CA TYR A 73 -9.85 -14.87 2.05
C TYR A 73 -10.80 -14.90 3.26
N ALA A 74 -11.45 -16.04 3.50
CA ALA A 74 -12.41 -16.18 4.60
C ALA A 74 -11.75 -15.92 5.96
N THR A 75 -10.62 -16.57 6.24
CA THR A 75 -9.87 -16.40 7.51
C THR A 75 -9.34 -14.98 7.68
N ALA A 76 -8.83 -14.35 6.62
CA ALA A 76 -8.37 -12.96 6.71
C ALA A 76 -9.54 -12.01 7.01
N PHE A 77 -10.65 -12.11 6.27
CA PHE A 77 -11.78 -11.19 6.43
C PHE A 77 -12.56 -11.41 7.73
N SER A 78 -12.61 -12.65 8.25
CA SER A 78 -13.21 -12.94 9.56
C SER A 78 -12.27 -12.55 10.71
N GLY A 79 -10.98 -12.89 10.62
CA GLY A 79 -10.01 -12.61 11.68
C GLY A 79 -9.69 -11.11 11.83
N PHE A 80 -9.62 -10.39 10.71
CA PHE A 80 -9.43 -8.94 10.70
C PHE A 80 -10.76 -8.17 10.60
N TYR A 81 -11.91 -8.78 10.94
CA TYR A 81 -13.24 -8.21 10.67
C TYR A 81 -13.39 -6.73 11.07
N LEU A 82 -13.11 -6.39 12.35
CA LEU A 82 -13.21 -5.01 12.81
C LEU A 82 -12.18 -4.08 12.13
N ALA A 83 -10.97 -4.58 11.87
CA ALA A 83 -9.93 -3.80 11.18
C ALA A 83 -10.31 -3.51 9.73
N PHE A 84 -10.88 -4.49 9.01
CA PHE A 84 -11.36 -4.31 7.64
C PHE A 84 -12.63 -3.47 7.56
N MET A 85 -13.52 -3.54 8.55
CA MET A 85 -14.65 -2.60 8.63
C MET A 85 -14.15 -1.16 8.82
N LEU A 86 -13.20 -0.93 9.72
CA LEU A 86 -12.58 0.39 9.89
C LEU A 86 -11.88 0.85 8.61
N LEU A 87 -11.15 -0.04 7.94
CA LEU A 87 -10.50 0.25 6.67
C LEU A 87 -11.52 0.63 5.58
N LEU A 88 -12.62 -0.12 5.46
CA LEU A 88 -13.71 0.18 4.54
C LEU A 88 -14.29 1.57 4.79
N PHE A 89 -14.57 1.93 6.05
CA PHE A 89 -15.02 3.28 6.39
C PHE A 89 -13.98 4.34 5.99
N CYS A 90 -12.70 4.08 6.22
CA CYS A 90 -11.65 5.02 5.78
C CYS A 90 -11.69 5.22 4.27
N LEU A 91 -11.76 4.16 3.48
CA LEU A 91 -11.82 4.26 2.01
C LEU A 91 -13.07 5.01 1.54
N ILE A 92 -14.24 4.72 2.14
CA ILE A 92 -15.49 5.46 1.86
C ILE A 92 -15.32 6.96 2.16
N PHE A 93 -14.85 7.31 3.36
CA PHE A 93 -14.68 8.72 3.74
C PHE A 93 -13.64 9.42 2.88
N ARG A 94 -12.61 8.71 2.41
CA ARG A 94 -11.61 9.25 1.48
C ARG A 94 -12.24 9.63 0.15
N ALA A 95 -12.93 8.69 -0.48
CA ALA A 95 -13.61 8.89 -1.77
C ALA A 95 -14.65 10.01 -1.69
N VAL A 96 -15.50 9.98 -0.67
CA VAL A 96 -16.53 11.02 -0.45
C VAL A 96 -15.88 12.37 -0.20
N ALA A 97 -14.80 12.45 0.59
CA ALA A 97 -14.13 13.72 0.84
C ALA A 97 -13.55 14.34 -0.43
N LEU A 98 -12.97 13.54 -1.34
CA LEU A 98 -12.48 14.03 -2.64
C LEU A 98 -13.62 14.61 -3.48
N GLU A 99 -14.72 13.88 -3.61
CA GLU A 99 -15.86 14.28 -4.45
C GLU A 99 -16.68 15.44 -3.87
N PHE A 100 -16.89 15.48 -2.55
CA PHE A 100 -17.83 16.40 -1.92
C PHE A 100 -17.19 17.73 -1.50
N ARG A 101 -15.88 17.77 -1.26
CA ARG A 101 -15.22 18.95 -0.69
C ARG A 101 -15.53 20.25 -1.43
N SER A 102 -15.51 20.24 -2.76
CA SER A 102 -15.71 21.46 -3.56
C SER A 102 -17.14 21.65 -4.07
N LYS A 103 -18.09 20.83 -3.62
CA LYS A 103 -19.52 21.01 -3.94
C LYS A 103 -20.13 22.23 -3.21
N GLU A 104 -19.64 22.55 -2.01
CA GLU A 104 -20.10 23.71 -1.24
C GLU A 104 -18.94 24.69 -0.93
N PRO A 105 -19.18 26.01 -1.00
CA PRO A 105 -18.14 27.01 -0.78
C PRO A 105 -17.88 27.31 0.70
N TRP A 106 -18.72 26.81 1.62
CA TRP A 106 -18.64 27.17 3.03
C TRP A 106 -17.32 26.70 3.68
N PRO A 107 -16.65 27.54 4.51
CA PRO A 107 -15.37 27.18 5.12
C PRO A 107 -15.44 25.94 6.02
N TRP A 108 -16.53 25.78 6.77
CA TRP A 108 -16.71 24.64 7.67
C TRP A 108 -16.86 23.34 6.87
N TRP A 109 -17.60 23.36 5.76
CA TRP A 109 -17.78 22.20 4.86
C TRP A 109 -16.44 21.71 4.32
N ARG A 110 -15.66 22.63 3.73
CA ARG A 110 -14.34 22.31 3.19
C ARG A 110 -13.39 21.79 4.26
N THR A 111 -13.41 22.38 5.46
CA THR A 111 -12.57 21.94 6.58
C THR A 111 -12.96 20.55 7.07
N THR A 112 -14.26 20.24 7.14
CA THR A 112 -14.73 18.90 7.52
C THR A 112 -14.21 17.84 6.55
N TRP A 113 -14.33 18.08 5.23
CA TRP A 113 -13.83 17.14 4.23
C TRP A 113 -12.29 17.11 4.15
N ASP A 114 -11.61 18.24 4.38
CA ASP A 114 -10.14 18.28 4.52
C ASP A 114 -9.67 17.36 5.65
N VAL A 115 -10.33 17.42 6.81
CA VAL A 115 -10.00 16.59 7.97
C VAL A 115 -10.37 15.13 7.71
N ALA A 116 -11.54 14.86 7.14
CA ALA A 116 -11.98 13.51 6.80
C ALA A 116 -11.00 12.83 5.83
N PHE A 117 -10.57 13.54 4.77
CA PHE A 117 -9.60 13.04 3.78
C PHE A 117 -8.25 12.70 4.43
N ALA A 118 -7.74 13.58 5.30
CA ALA A 118 -6.46 13.35 5.95
C ALA A 118 -6.50 12.21 6.97
N LEU A 119 -7.50 12.20 7.86
CA LEU A 119 -7.62 11.16 8.89
C LEU A 119 -7.89 9.79 8.29
N SER A 120 -8.76 9.70 7.28
CA SER A 120 -9.02 8.43 6.58
C SER A 120 -7.77 7.89 5.88
N SER A 121 -7.00 8.76 5.20
CA SER A 121 -5.78 8.35 4.51
C SER A 121 -4.68 7.88 5.47
N ILE A 122 -4.52 8.58 6.61
CA ILE A 122 -3.58 8.19 7.67
C ILE A 122 -3.99 6.86 8.28
N LEU A 123 -5.27 6.72 8.64
CA LEU A 123 -5.77 5.54 9.33
C LEU A 123 -5.76 4.31 8.40
N ALA A 124 -6.15 4.45 7.13
CA ALA A 124 -6.04 3.39 6.14
C ALA A 124 -4.58 2.92 5.99
N SER A 125 -3.63 3.85 5.85
CA SER A 125 -2.20 3.53 5.75
C SER A 125 -1.69 2.77 6.98
N LEU A 126 -2.12 3.18 8.18
CA LEU A 126 -1.76 2.48 9.42
C LEU A 126 -2.35 1.08 9.49
N LEU A 127 -3.65 0.93 9.17
CA LEU A 127 -4.36 -0.34 9.23
C LEU A 127 -3.77 -1.38 8.27
N PHE A 128 -3.36 -0.98 7.05
CA PHE A 128 -2.66 -1.89 6.13
C PHE A 128 -1.34 -2.39 6.72
N GLY A 129 -0.52 -1.51 7.29
CA GLY A 129 0.75 -1.93 7.89
C GLY A 129 0.55 -2.78 9.16
N ILE A 130 -0.48 -2.49 9.97
CA ILE A 130 -0.85 -3.34 11.12
C ILE A 130 -1.29 -4.73 10.66
N ALA A 131 -2.08 -4.84 9.58
CA ALA A 131 -2.47 -6.12 9.02
C ALA A 131 -1.23 -6.92 8.57
N VAL A 132 -0.33 -6.30 7.81
CA VAL A 132 0.94 -6.93 7.37
C VAL A 132 1.80 -7.33 8.58
N GLY A 133 1.93 -6.48 9.59
CA GLY A 133 2.71 -6.79 10.78
C GLY A 133 2.16 -7.99 11.57
N ASN A 134 0.83 -8.12 11.64
CA ASN A 134 0.20 -9.31 12.22
C ASN A 134 0.43 -10.56 11.34
N MET A 135 0.44 -10.43 10.02
CA MET A 135 0.77 -11.54 9.12
C MET A 135 2.23 -11.99 9.27
N ILE A 136 3.16 -11.06 9.56
CA ILE A 136 4.57 -11.40 9.83
C ILE A 136 4.71 -12.13 11.17
N LEU A 137 4.07 -11.64 12.24
CA LEU A 137 4.11 -12.32 13.55
C LEU A 137 3.36 -13.65 13.55
N GLY A 138 2.38 -13.80 12.67
CA GLY A 138 1.36 -14.84 12.72
C GLY A 138 0.19 -14.43 13.61
N ILE A 139 -1.00 -14.91 13.25
CA ILE A 139 -2.24 -14.66 13.99
C ILE A 139 -2.78 -15.96 14.58
N PRO A 140 -3.50 -15.93 15.72
CA PRO A 140 -3.99 -17.14 16.35
C PRO A 140 -5.10 -17.78 15.51
N ILE A 141 -4.74 -18.81 14.74
CA ILE A 141 -5.67 -19.56 13.87
C ILE A 141 -5.77 -21.00 14.36
N GLY A 142 -7.00 -21.46 14.55
CA GLY A 142 -7.34 -22.82 14.97
C GLY A 142 -7.35 -23.86 13.84
N PRO A 143 -7.61 -25.14 14.17
CA PRO A 143 -7.66 -26.24 13.21
C PRO A 143 -8.79 -26.13 12.17
N ASP A 144 -9.83 -25.36 12.50
CA ASP A 144 -10.98 -25.00 11.66
C ASP A 144 -10.71 -23.80 10.74
N MET A 145 -9.49 -23.28 10.73
CA MET A 145 -9.09 -22.04 10.03
C MET A 145 -9.80 -20.79 10.57
N GLU A 146 -10.36 -20.86 11.78
CA GLU A 146 -10.98 -19.72 12.43
C GLU A 146 -9.99 -18.94 13.28
N PHE A 147 -10.19 -17.62 13.33
CA PHE A 147 -9.40 -16.74 14.17
C PHE A 147 -9.85 -16.85 15.63
N ALA A 148 -8.93 -17.25 16.50
CA ALA A 148 -9.19 -17.45 17.93
C ALA A 148 -8.82 -16.22 18.80
N GLY A 149 -8.44 -15.11 18.18
CA GLY A 149 -8.01 -13.89 18.86
C GLY A 149 -9.13 -12.87 19.08
N SER A 150 -8.73 -11.65 19.46
CA SER A 150 -9.62 -10.49 19.55
C SER A 150 -9.04 -9.31 18.79
N PHE A 151 -9.85 -8.29 18.48
CA PHE A 151 -9.36 -7.10 17.77
C PHE A 151 -8.19 -6.41 18.49
N LEU A 152 -8.24 -6.33 19.82
CA LEU A 152 -7.14 -5.71 20.59
C LEU A 152 -5.84 -6.51 20.51
N SER A 153 -5.91 -7.83 20.28
CA SER A 153 -4.70 -8.66 20.09
C SER A 153 -3.94 -8.29 18.82
N LEU A 154 -4.62 -7.70 17.83
CA LEU A 154 -4.02 -7.22 16.58
C LEU A 154 -3.25 -5.91 16.76
N LEU A 155 -3.48 -5.18 17.86
CA LEU A 155 -2.87 -3.89 18.17
C LEU A 155 -1.68 -4.05 19.12
N SER A 156 -0.84 -5.05 18.89
CA SER A 156 0.41 -5.22 19.64
C SER A 156 1.50 -4.23 19.15
N PRO A 157 2.58 -4.00 19.94
CA PRO A 157 3.58 -2.99 19.62
C PRO A 157 4.26 -3.18 18.26
N TYR A 158 4.54 -4.42 17.84
CA TYR A 158 5.21 -4.69 16.58
C TYR A 158 4.33 -4.38 15.35
N PRO A 159 3.08 -4.88 15.24
CA PRO A 159 2.19 -4.49 14.15
C PRO A 159 1.94 -2.98 14.08
N ILE A 160 1.85 -2.29 15.23
CA ILE A 160 1.76 -0.82 15.26
C ILE A 160 3.01 -0.18 14.65
N ALA A 161 4.21 -0.69 14.96
CA ALA A 161 5.46 -0.21 14.37
C ALA A 161 5.49 -0.44 12.84
N VAL A 162 4.99 -1.59 12.35
CA VAL A 162 4.84 -1.86 10.91
C VAL A 162 3.80 -0.92 10.28
N GLY A 163 2.71 -0.59 10.99
CA GLY A 163 1.73 0.44 10.62
C GLY A 163 2.37 1.81 10.41
N LEU A 164 3.17 2.27 11.39
CA LEU A 164 3.88 3.55 11.33
C LEU A 164 4.94 3.56 10.23
N PHE A 165 5.63 2.43 10.03
CA PHE A 165 6.51 2.23 8.90
C PHE A 165 5.77 2.40 7.57
N ASN A 166 4.63 1.74 7.38
CA ASN A 166 3.83 1.86 6.16
C ASN A 166 3.33 3.29 5.92
N LEU A 167 2.82 3.95 6.96
CA LEU A 167 2.42 5.36 6.90
C LEU A 167 3.60 6.25 6.47
N SER A 168 4.79 6.02 7.02
CA SER A 168 5.96 6.85 6.72
C SER A 168 6.43 6.73 5.26
N ILE A 169 6.45 5.51 4.69
CA ILE A 169 6.83 5.30 3.29
C ILE A 169 5.76 5.82 2.33
N PHE A 170 4.47 5.66 2.64
CA PHE A 170 3.39 6.24 1.83
C PHE A 170 3.44 7.77 1.87
N THR A 171 3.64 8.37 3.05
CA THR A 171 3.84 9.82 3.17
C THR A 171 5.04 10.31 2.36
N LEU A 172 6.16 9.59 2.38
CA LEU A 172 7.32 9.88 1.53
C LEU A 172 6.97 9.77 0.03
N HIS A 173 6.29 8.70 -0.37
CA HIS A 173 5.89 8.45 -1.76
C HIS A 173 4.94 9.55 -2.28
N GLY A 174 3.95 9.93 -1.47
CA GLY A 174 3.04 11.04 -1.74
C GLY A 174 3.75 12.40 -1.82
N ALA A 175 4.70 12.68 -0.93
CA ALA A 175 5.49 13.91 -0.99
C ALA A 175 6.32 14.01 -2.29
N ILE A 176 6.91 12.89 -2.73
CA ILE A 176 7.68 12.81 -3.99
C ILE A 176 6.75 12.98 -5.20
N TYR A 177 5.58 12.34 -5.19
CA TYR A 177 4.59 12.51 -6.24
C TYR A 177 4.08 13.96 -6.32
N LEU A 178 3.82 14.61 -5.18
CA LEU A 178 3.45 16.01 -5.13
C LEU A 178 4.54 16.91 -5.71
N TYR A 179 5.81 16.66 -5.39
CA TYR A 179 6.95 17.38 -6.00
C TYR A 179 7.04 17.17 -7.51
N LEU A 180 6.74 15.95 -7.99
CA LEU A 180 6.65 15.67 -9.42
C LEU A 180 5.52 16.46 -10.09
N LYS A 181 4.37 16.61 -9.43
CA LYS A 181 3.14 17.20 -10.00
C LYS A 181 2.97 18.71 -9.78
N THR A 182 3.75 19.33 -8.91
CA THR A 182 3.60 20.76 -8.58
C THR A 182 4.84 21.57 -8.97
N ASP A 183 4.69 22.89 -9.04
CA ASP A 183 5.77 23.85 -9.30
C ASP A 183 5.73 25.02 -8.29
N GLY A 184 6.77 25.86 -8.30
CA GLY A 184 6.85 27.07 -7.47
C GLY A 184 6.93 26.77 -5.96
N GLU A 185 6.25 27.58 -5.15
CA GLU A 185 6.32 27.51 -3.69
C GLU A 185 5.85 26.16 -3.12
N LEU A 186 4.83 25.56 -3.74
CA LEU A 186 4.29 24.28 -3.30
C LEU A 186 5.27 23.13 -3.57
N ALA A 187 6.01 23.17 -4.68
CA ALA A 187 7.05 22.19 -4.97
C ALA A 187 8.21 22.29 -3.95
N GLU A 188 8.63 23.50 -3.59
CA GLU A 188 9.66 23.70 -2.55
C GLU A 188 9.17 23.25 -1.17
N LYS A 189 7.88 23.42 -0.88
CA LYS A 189 7.25 22.89 0.34
C LYS A 189 7.21 21.36 0.33
N ALA A 190 6.82 20.75 -0.79
CA ALA A 190 6.85 19.30 -0.98
C ALA A 190 8.27 18.76 -0.78
N ARG A 191 9.30 19.43 -1.34
CA ARG A 191 10.71 19.08 -1.12
C ARG A 191 11.11 19.04 0.35
N ARG A 192 10.63 19.98 1.17
CA ARG A 192 10.85 19.97 2.63
C ARG A 192 10.13 18.82 3.32
N TRP A 193 8.90 18.50 2.89
CA TRP A 193 8.17 17.33 3.39
C TRP A 193 8.88 16.03 3.05
N ILE A 194 9.41 15.89 1.83
CA ILE A 194 10.17 14.71 1.41
C ILE A 194 11.33 14.44 2.38
N TRP A 195 12.11 15.44 2.76
CA TRP A 195 13.22 15.22 3.71
C TRP A 195 12.75 14.76 5.09
N LYS A 196 11.70 15.38 5.63
CA LYS A 196 11.14 14.96 6.94
C LYS A 196 10.61 13.53 6.88
N SER A 197 9.83 13.21 5.85
CA SER A 197 9.27 11.88 5.64
C SER A 197 10.33 10.83 5.33
N TYR A 198 11.42 11.20 4.64
CA TYR A 198 12.54 10.32 4.34
C TYR A 198 13.28 9.89 5.61
N PHE A 199 13.58 10.83 6.52
CA PHE A 199 14.22 10.48 7.79
C PHE A 199 13.29 9.68 8.71
N ALA A 200 12.00 10.02 8.75
CA ALA A 200 11.01 9.23 9.47
C ALA A 200 10.93 7.80 8.92
N PHE A 201 10.85 7.66 7.60
CA PHE A 201 10.88 6.37 6.92
C PHE A 201 12.15 5.57 7.24
N LEU A 202 13.34 6.18 7.15
CA LEU A 202 14.59 5.48 7.47
C LEU A 202 14.65 5.00 8.92
N ALA A 203 14.15 5.80 9.86
CA ALA A 203 14.09 5.40 11.27
C ALA A 203 13.18 4.18 11.45
N PHE A 204 11.95 4.22 10.93
CA PHE A 204 11.03 3.08 11.01
C PHE A 204 11.52 1.87 10.21
N TYR A 205 12.15 2.07 9.04
CA TYR A 205 12.75 1.01 8.24
C TYR A 205 13.81 0.26 9.03
N ALA A 206 14.74 0.97 9.68
CA ALA A 206 15.78 0.35 10.48
C ALA A 206 15.20 -0.38 11.71
N ILE A 207 14.27 0.25 12.42
CA ILE A 207 13.63 -0.32 13.62
C ILE A 207 12.85 -1.58 13.26
N VAL A 208 11.95 -1.51 12.29
CA VAL A 208 11.10 -2.65 11.89
C VAL A 208 11.94 -3.77 11.29
N THR A 209 12.95 -3.46 10.48
CA THR A 209 13.85 -4.49 9.93
C THR A 209 14.59 -5.21 11.05
N ALA A 210 15.23 -4.47 11.96
CA ALA A 210 15.96 -5.06 13.09
C ALA A 210 15.04 -5.88 14.00
N TRP A 211 13.85 -5.36 14.32
CA TRP A 211 12.87 -6.06 15.14
C TRP A 211 12.39 -7.34 14.45
N THR A 212 12.07 -7.29 13.15
CA THR A 212 11.64 -8.46 12.39
C THR A 212 12.70 -9.55 12.39
N LEU A 213 13.96 -9.20 12.13
CA LEU A 213 15.06 -10.18 12.11
C LEU A 213 15.31 -10.82 13.49
N TYR A 214 15.07 -10.07 14.56
CA TYR A 214 15.21 -10.57 15.93
C TYR A 214 14.02 -11.44 16.36
N ALA A 215 12.79 -10.96 16.16
CA ALA A 215 11.58 -11.60 16.68
C ALA A 215 11.04 -12.70 15.78
N VAL A 216 11.25 -12.61 14.46
CA VAL A 216 10.72 -13.54 13.46
C VAL A 216 11.83 -13.95 12.47
N PRO A 217 12.85 -14.69 12.93
CA PRO A 217 13.97 -15.10 12.08
C PRO A 217 13.54 -16.00 10.91
N THR A 218 12.34 -16.60 10.98
CA THR A 218 11.75 -17.38 9.89
C THR A 218 11.50 -16.55 8.64
N MET A 219 11.35 -15.22 8.74
CA MET A 219 11.16 -14.34 7.57
C MET A 219 12.33 -14.36 6.59
N ILE A 220 13.53 -14.77 7.03
CA ILE A 220 14.70 -14.93 6.15
C ILE A 220 15.03 -16.40 5.86
N ALA A 221 14.29 -17.35 6.42
CA ALA A 221 14.58 -18.78 6.22
C ALA A 221 14.55 -19.17 4.74
N ASN A 222 13.59 -18.63 3.99
CA ASN A 222 13.44 -18.87 2.55
C ASN A 222 14.60 -18.31 1.70
N PHE A 223 15.44 -17.44 2.23
CA PHE A 223 16.57 -16.88 1.47
C PHE A 223 17.67 -17.92 1.26
N THR A 224 17.68 -18.98 2.06
CA THR A 224 18.56 -20.14 1.84
C THR A 224 18.15 -20.94 0.60
N HIS A 225 16.83 -21.09 0.39
CA HIS A 225 16.25 -21.74 -0.79
C HIS A 225 16.20 -20.83 -2.02
N PHE A 226 16.09 -19.51 -1.81
CA PHE A 226 16.08 -18.49 -2.85
C PHE A 226 17.20 -17.45 -2.62
N PRO A 227 18.49 -17.80 -2.81
CA PRO A 227 19.60 -16.87 -2.54
C PRO A 227 19.56 -15.57 -3.34
N TRP A 228 18.90 -15.58 -4.50
CA TRP A 228 18.69 -14.38 -5.32
C TRP A 228 17.82 -13.32 -4.62
N ALA A 229 17.07 -13.66 -3.57
CA ALA A 229 16.33 -12.69 -2.75
C ALA A 229 17.25 -11.63 -2.12
N TRP A 230 18.52 -11.97 -1.84
CA TRP A 230 19.53 -11.01 -1.38
C TRP A 230 19.83 -9.93 -2.42
N VAL A 231 19.71 -10.24 -3.71
CA VAL A 231 19.83 -9.22 -4.78
C VAL A 231 18.70 -8.20 -4.64
N VAL A 232 17.47 -8.64 -4.35
CA VAL A 232 16.32 -7.74 -4.13
C VAL A 232 16.55 -6.85 -2.90
N VAL A 233 17.14 -7.37 -1.82
CA VAL A 233 17.53 -6.57 -0.65
C VAL A 233 18.54 -5.49 -1.03
N ILE A 234 19.59 -5.84 -1.78
CA ILE A 234 20.60 -4.88 -2.23
C ILE A 234 19.96 -3.81 -3.12
N LEU A 235 19.11 -4.21 -4.07
CA LEU A 235 18.38 -3.28 -4.94
C LEU A 235 17.45 -2.36 -4.15
N ASN A 236 16.81 -2.86 -3.08
CA ASN A 236 15.97 -2.06 -2.20
C ASN A 236 16.80 -0.98 -1.48
N VAL A 237 17.94 -1.35 -0.90
CA VAL A 237 18.85 -0.39 -0.24
C VAL A 237 19.36 0.66 -1.24
N LEU A 238 19.71 0.25 -2.46
CA LEU A 238 20.13 1.17 -3.52
C LEU A 238 19.00 2.10 -3.97
N ALA A 239 17.76 1.60 -4.07
CA ALA A 239 16.59 2.40 -4.41
C ALA A 239 16.33 3.47 -3.32
N ILE A 240 16.39 3.08 -2.04
CA ILE A 240 16.26 4.01 -0.91
C ILE A 240 17.36 5.09 -0.98
N ALA A 241 18.62 4.69 -1.15
CA ALA A 241 19.75 5.61 -1.22
C ALA A 241 19.71 6.54 -2.45
N ASN A 242 19.05 6.13 -3.53
CA ASN A 242 18.93 6.93 -4.74
C ASN A 242 17.88 8.06 -4.62
N ILE A 243 16.93 7.99 -3.69
CA ILE A 243 15.93 9.04 -3.45
C ILE A 243 16.59 10.40 -3.14
N PRO A 244 17.44 10.55 -2.11
CA PRO A 244 18.08 11.84 -1.81
C PRO A 244 18.99 12.33 -2.94
N ARG A 245 19.71 11.42 -3.61
CA ARG A 245 20.54 11.75 -4.77
C ARG A 245 19.69 12.32 -5.91
N ALA A 246 18.58 11.67 -6.26
CA ALA A 246 17.70 12.12 -7.32
C ALA A 246 17.09 13.50 -7.01
N LEU A 247 16.71 13.75 -5.75
CA LEU A 247 16.19 15.04 -5.30
C LEU A 247 17.25 16.14 -5.33
N TYR A 248 18.50 15.84 -4.96
CA TYR A 248 19.60 16.80 -5.03
C TYR A 248 19.78 17.34 -6.47
N HIS A 249 19.69 16.44 -7.46
CA HIS A 249 19.78 16.80 -8.88
C HIS A 249 18.45 17.29 -9.50
N GLY A 250 17.39 17.50 -8.72
CA GLY A 250 16.09 17.95 -9.24
C GLY A 250 15.37 16.93 -10.15
N MET A 251 15.76 15.66 -10.12
CA MET A 251 15.21 14.60 -10.97
C MET A 251 13.99 13.94 -10.32
N ALA A 252 12.87 14.68 -10.23
CA ALA A 252 11.66 14.24 -9.54
C ALA A 252 11.15 12.84 -9.97
N LEU A 253 11.15 12.56 -11.28
CA LEU A 253 10.71 11.25 -11.79
C LEU A 253 11.61 10.10 -11.30
N ARG A 254 12.93 10.31 -11.22
CA ARG A 254 13.85 9.28 -10.70
C ARG A 254 13.65 9.04 -9.21
N ALA A 255 13.35 10.10 -8.44
CA ALA A 255 13.00 9.96 -7.03
C ALA A 255 11.69 9.14 -6.89
N PHE A 256 10.68 9.42 -7.72
CA PHE A 256 9.40 8.70 -7.71
C PHE A 256 9.58 7.22 -8.05
N VAL A 257 10.28 6.91 -9.14
CA VAL A 257 10.59 5.53 -9.54
C VAL A 257 11.39 4.81 -8.45
N SER A 258 12.31 5.50 -7.78
CA SER A 258 13.08 4.90 -6.68
C SER A 258 12.18 4.56 -5.49
N SER A 259 11.26 5.46 -5.10
CA SER A 259 10.30 5.16 -4.04
C SER A 259 9.32 4.03 -4.40
N ALA A 260 8.87 3.95 -5.66
CA ALA A 260 8.03 2.86 -6.15
C ALA A 260 8.78 1.53 -6.15
N ALA A 261 10.05 1.52 -6.56
CA ALA A 261 10.93 0.35 -6.50
C ALA A 261 11.17 -0.10 -5.05
N THR A 262 11.33 0.84 -4.11
CA THR A 262 11.41 0.53 -2.69
C THR A 262 10.15 -0.20 -2.21
N ILE A 263 8.96 0.34 -2.49
CA ILE A 263 7.68 -0.29 -2.12
C ILE A 263 7.54 -1.68 -2.75
N ALA A 264 7.80 -1.81 -4.05
CA ALA A 264 7.73 -3.09 -4.76
C ALA A 264 8.63 -4.15 -4.12
N ALA A 265 9.89 -3.80 -3.87
CA ALA A 265 10.85 -4.72 -3.29
C ALA A 265 10.48 -5.11 -1.85
N LEU A 266 9.95 -4.20 -1.02
CA LEU A 266 9.51 -4.53 0.33
C LEU A 266 8.32 -5.50 0.35
N VAL A 267 7.29 -5.24 -0.47
CA VAL A 267 6.12 -6.13 -0.58
C VAL A 267 6.55 -7.49 -1.15
N PHE A 268 7.46 -7.50 -2.12
CA PHE A 268 8.02 -8.72 -2.69
C PHE A 268 8.82 -9.53 -1.65
N LEU A 269 9.70 -8.87 -0.88
CA LEU A 269 10.49 -9.51 0.18
C LEU A 269 9.59 -10.07 1.29
N PHE A 270 8.52 -9.36 1.64
CA PHE A 270 7.48 -9.89 2.54
C PHE A 270 6.88 -11.19 1.97
N GLY A 271 6.47 -11.18 0.70
CA GLY A 271 5.94 -12.38 0.02
C GLY A 271 6.92 -13.55 0.03
N ILE A 272 8.20 -13.31 -0.26
CA ILE A 272 9.24 -14.36 -0.15
C ILE A 272 9.43 -14.83 1.28
N GLY A 273 9.35 -13.93 2.27
CA GLY A 273 9.49 -14.29 3.68
C GLY A 273 8.36 -15.19 4.19
N VAL A 274 7.12 -14.96 3.76
CA VAL A 274 5.97 -15.78 4.20
C VAL A 274 5.77 -17.04 3.35
N TYR A 275 6.32 -17.11 2.14
CA TYR A 275 6.17 -18.26 1.23
C TYR A 275 6.47 -19.61 1.92
N PRO A 276 5.68 -20.68 1.70
CA PRO A 276 4.49 -20.80 0.86
C PRO A 276 3.18 -20.43 1.58
N ASN A 277 3.26 -19.77 2.73
CA ASN A 277 2.09 -19.37 3.52
C ASN A 277 1.46 -18.10 2.96
N LEU A 278 0.13 -18.05 2.99
CA LEU A 278 -0.67 -16.84 2.83
C LEU A 278 -0.95 -16.23 4.19
N ILE A 279 -1.23 -17.06 5.20
CA ILE A 279 -1.42 -16.64 6.59
C ILE A 279 -0.70 -17.63 7.51
N VAL A 280 0.14 -17.10 8.40
CA VAL A 280 0.88 -17.88 9.39
C VAL A 280 0.05 -17.96 10.67
N SER A 281 -0.14 -19.17 11.20
CA SER A 281 -0.75 -19.39 12.50
C SER A 281 0.29 -19.24 13.60
N SER A 282 -0.05 -18.50 14.66
CA SER A 282 0.77 -18.42 15.88
C SER A 282 0.46 -19.53 16.88
N LEU A 283 -0.61 -20.31 16.69
CA LEU A 283 -0.98 -21.41 17.59
C LEU A 283 -0.21 -22.70 17.27
N ASP A 284 -0.20 -23.08 16.00
CA ASP A 284 0.50 -24.27 15.51
C ASP A 284 0.82 -24.10 14.01
N PRO A 285 2.08 -24.33 13.56
CA PRO A 285 2.43 -24.32 12.14
C PRO A 285 1.57 -25.26 11.27
N ALA A 286 1.00 -26.33 11.84
CA ALA A 286 0.07 -27.21 11.13
C ALA A 286 -1.22 -26.51 10.67
N PHE A 287 -1.59 -25.39 11.31
CA PHE A 287 -2.76 -24.58 10.98
C PHE A 287 -2.44 -23.41 10.04
N ASN A 288 -1.22 -23.35 9.48
CA ASN A 288 -0.89 -22.36 8.47
C ASN A 288 -1.80 -22.50 7.24
N LEU A 289 -2.31 -21.37 6.75
CA LEU A 289 -2.98 -21.32 5.46
C LEU A 289 -1.91 -21.15 4.38
N THR A 290 -1.61 -22.25 3.70
CA THR A 290 -0.63 -22.33 2.62
C THR A 290 -1.31 -22.15 1.27
N LEU A 291 -0.53 -21.80 0.26
CA LEU A 291 -1.02 -21.75 -1.12
C LEU A 291 -1.53 -23.12 -1.63
N TYR A 292 -1.25 -24.23 -0.94
CA TYR A 292 -1.70 -25.56 -1.35
C TYR A 292 -3.00 -25.99 -0.67
N ASN A 293 -3.18 -25.68 0.62
CA ASN A 293 -4.40 -26.04 1.36
C ASN A 293 -5.52 -25.02 1.22
N SER A 294 -5.20 -23.80 0.79
CA SER A 294 -6.16 -22.71 0.69
C SER A 294 -6.64 -22.44 -0.75
N ALA A 295 -6.03 -23.09 -1.74
CA ALA A 295 -6.30 -22.83 -3.15
C ALA A 295 -7.62 -23.43 -3.65
N SER A 296 -8.22 -22.75 -4.61
CA SER A 296 -9.32 -23.26 -5.43
C SER A 296 -8.88 -24.42 -6.32
N SER A 297 -9.85 -25.13 -6.92
CA SER A 297 -9.58 -26.21 -7.86
C SER A 297 -8.71 -25.76 -9.04
N ASP A 298 -7.88 -26.66 -9.58
CA ASP A 298 -7.03 -26.36 -10.75
C ASP A 298 -7.83 -25.85 -11.95
N ARG A 299 -9.06 -26.33 -12.13
CA ARG A 299 -9.97 -25.85 -13.18
C ARG A 299 -10.32 -24.37 -12.96
N THR A 300 -10.70 -24.01 -11.74
CA THR A 300 -11.01 -22.61 -11.37
C THR A 300 -9.79 -21.73 -11.62
N LEU A 301 -8.62 -22.12 -11.09
CA LEU A 301 -7.37 -21.37 -11.20
C LEU A 301 -6.94 -21.19 -12.67
N GLY A 302 -7.13 -22.21 -13.51
CA GLY A 302 -6.83 -22.16 -14.94
C GLY A 302 -7.75 -21.20 -15.69
N ILE A 303 -9.07 -21.24 -15.44
CA ILE A 303 -10.04 -20.33 -16.07
C ILE A 303 -9.75 -18.88 -15.70
N MET A 304 -9.59 -18.59 -14.41
CA MET A 304 -9.30 -17.23 -13.97
C MET A 304 -7.95 -16.72 -14.48
N LEU A 305 -6.96 -17.60 -14.69
CA LEU A 305 -5.66 -17.23 -15.26
C LEU A 305 -5.81 -16.78 -16.71
N VAL A 306 -6.62 -17.49 -17.50
CA VAL A 306 -6.93 -17.07 -18.88
C VAL A 306 -7.61 -15.71 -18.89
N ILE A 307 -8.60 -15.50 -18.00
CA ILE A 307 -9.28 -14.21 -17.86
C ILE A 307 -8.28 -13.10 -17.49
N ALA A 308 -7.39 -13.34 -16.52
CA ALA A 308 -6.38 -12.36 -16.11
C ALA A 308 -5.38 -12.05 -17.23
N LEU A 309 -4.93 -13.04 -17.99
CA LEU A 309 -4.01 -12.86 -19.11
C LEU A 309 -4.62 -12.01 -20.24
N ILE A 310 -5.94 -12.08 -20.42
CA ILE A 310 -6.66 -11.25 -21.38
C ILE A 310 -6.93 -9.86 -20.80
N GLY A 311 -7.46 -9.77 -19.57
CA GLY A 311 -7.93 -8.53 -18.95
C GLY A 311 -6.82 -7.59 -18.49
N MET A 312 -5.75 -8.12 -17.88
CA MET A 312 -4.67 -7.29 -17.32
C MET A 312 -3.96 -6.41 -18.35
N PRO A 313 -3.67 -6.87 -19.58
CA PRO A 313 -3.16 -5.99 -20.64
C PRO A 313 -4.04 -4.77 -20.92
N PHE A 314 -5.37 -4.92 -20.93
CA PHE A 314 -6.29 -3.80 -21.13
C PHE A 314 -6.28 -2.83 -19.95
N VAL A 315 -6.28 -3.37 -18.72
CA VAL A 315 -6.18 -2.57 -17.50
C VAL A 315 -4.88 -1.76 -17.51
N LEU A 316 -3.74 -2.40 -17.78
CA LEU A 316 -2.44 -1.74 -17.88
C LEU A 316 -2.41 -0.68 -18.98
N ALA A 317 -2.95 -0.98 -20.17
CA ALA A 317 -3.00 -0.03 -21.28
C ALA A 317 -3.84 1.20 -20.92
N TYR A 318 -5.00 1.00 -20.29
CA TYR A 318 -5.84 2.09 -19.80
C TYR A 318 -5.12 2.91 -18.73
N THR A 319 -4.55 2.27 -17.71
CA THR A 319 -3.78 2.96 -16.66
C THR A 319 -2.64 3.77 -17.25
N ILE A 320 -1.80 3.18 -18.12
CA ILE A 320 -0.71 3.89 -18.79
C ILE A 320 -1.25 5.08 -19.59
N SER A 321 -2.37 4.92 -20.29
CA SER A 321 -2.99 5.99 -21.08
C SER A 321 -3.42 7.16 -20.18
N VAL A 322 -4.09 6.89 -19.07
CA VAL A 322 -4.51 7.93 -18.10
C VAL A 322 -3.28 8.67 -17.55
N TYR A 323 -2.27 7.95 -17.08
CA TYR A 323 -1.03 8.58 -16.58
C TYR A 323 -0.27 9.35 -17.65
N TRP A 324 -0.30 8.91 -18.90
CA TRP A 324 0.30 9.61 -20.03
C TRP A 324 -0.43 10.91 -20.35
N VAL A 325 -1.77 10.89 -20.35
CA VAL A 325 -2.61 12.08 -20.58
C VAL A 325 -2.38 13.10 -19.45
N PHE A 326 -2.41 12.66 -18.19
CA PHE A 326 -2.27 13.53 -17.02
C PHE A 326 -0.83 13.66 -16.51
N ARG A 327 0.18 13.45 -17.38
CA ARG A 327 1.60 13.46 -16.97
C ARG A 327 2.11 14.84 -16.52
N GLY A 328 1.46 15.91 -17.00
CA GLY A 328 1.85 17.30 -16.74
C GLY A 328 1.71 17.73 -15.28
N LYS A 329 2.10 18.98 -15.04
CA LYS A 329 1.97 19.67 -13.76
C LYS A 329 0.52 20.12 -13.55
N VAL A 330 0.07 20.14 -12.31
CA VAL A 330 -1.31 20.49 -11.96
C VAL A 330 -1.57 21.96 -12.29
N LYS A 331 -2.65 22.20 -13.04
CA LYS A 331 -3.20 23.53 -13.29
C LYS A 331 -4.66 23.51 -12.85
N LEU A 332 -5.03 24.41 -11.95
CA LEU A 332 -6.42 24.52 -11.50
C LEU A 332 -7.26 25.16 -12.60
N ASP A 333 -8.40 24.56 -12.86
CA ASP A 333 -9.46 25.04 -13.76
C ASP A 333 -10.80 25.12 -13.00
N PRO A 334 -11.89 25.63 -13.62
CA PRO A 334 -13.19 25.74 -12.95
C PRO A 334 -13.80 24.40 -12.52
N PHE A 335 -13.39 23.28 -13.12
CA PHE A 335 -13.92 21.94 -12.85
C PHE A 335 -13.05 21.13 -11.89
N SER A 336 -11.91 21.68 -11.48
CA SER A 336 -10.98 21.09 -10.53
C SER A 336 -11.62 20.92 -9.15
N TYR A 337 -11.32 19.79 -8.49
CA TYR A 337 -11.69 19.47 -7.11
C TYR A 337 -11.34 20.56 -6.10
#